data_AF-A0A1A7ZHM7-F1
#
_entry.id   AF-A0A1A7ZHM7-F1
#
_cell.length_a   1.000
_cell.length_b   1.000
_cell.length_c   1.000
_cell.angle_alpha   90.00
_cell.angle_beta   90.00
_cell.angle_gamma   90.00
#
_symmetry.space_group_name_H-M   'P 1'
#
loop_
_entity.id
_entity.type
_entity.pdbx_description
1 polymer ?
#
loop_
_entity_poly.entity_id
_entity_poly.type
_entity_poly.pdbx_seq_one_letter_code
_entity_poly.pdbx_strand_id
1 'polypeptide(L)'
;DIMLIKLNKPASLNNYAKTVSLPSSCASAGTNCLISGWGNTSSSGSYYPDNLRCLDAPILSDSSCRNSYPGQITSNMFCAGFLDGGKDSCQG
;
A
#
# COMPACT_ATOMS: atom_id res chain seq x y z
N ASP A 1 5.24 0.86 10.90
CA ASP A 1 5.60 -0.56 10.79
C ASP A 1 6.58 -0.71 9.63
N ILE A 2 7.80 -1.16 9.88
CA ILE A 2 8.89 -1.19 8.89
C ILE A 2 9.98 -2.21 9.29
N MET A 3 10.54 -2.92 8.31
CA MET A 3 11.64 -3.87 8.49
C MET A 3 12.57 -3.88 7.26
N LEU A 4 13.87 -4.07 7.45
CA LEU A 4 14.84 -4.31 6.38
C LEU A 4 15.25 -5.79 6.34
N ILE A 5 15.24 -6.39 5.16
CA ILE A 5 15.72 -7.76 4.91
C ILE A 5 16.96 -7.67 4.03
N LYS A 6 18.07 -8.26 4.50
CA LYS A 6 19.30 -8.39 3.71
C LYS A 6 19.29 -9.72 2.97
N LEU A 7 19.36 -9.68 1.64
CA LEU A 7 19.49 -10.90 0.83
C LEU A 7 20.85 -11.56 1.10
N ASN A 8 20.87 -12.90 1.11
CA ASN A 8 22.11 -13.68 1.23
C ASN A 8 23.10 -13.39 0.07
N LYS A 9 22.57 -13.09 -1.12
CA LYS A 9 23.34 -12.67 -2.30
C LYS A 9 22.65 -11.48 -2.99
N PRO A 10 23.41 -10.58 -3.65
CA PRO A 10 22.82 -9.49 -4.43
C PRO A 10 21.88 -10.02 -5.53
N ALA A 11 20.79 -9.29 -5.80
CA ALA A 11 19.89 -9.61 -6.89
C ALA A 11 20.48 -9.20 -8.26
N SER A 12 20.25 -10.02 -9.29
CA SER A 12 20.62 -9.70 -10.67
C SER A 12 19.57 -8.81 -11.32
N LEU A 13 19.81 -7.50 -11.33
CA LEU A 13 18.86 -6.52 -11.86
C LEU A 13 18.68 -6.66 -13.39
N ASN A 14 17.43 -6.54 -13.84
CA ASN A 14 17.05 -6.68 -15.24
C ASN A 14 15.68 -6.02 -15.50
N ASN A 15 15.01 -6.34 -16.61
CA ASN A 15 13.71 -5.76 -16.96
C ASN A 15 12.56 -6.15 -16.01
N TYR A 16 12.67 -7.29 -15.34
CA TYR A 16 11.67 -7.85 -14.44
C TYR A 16 12.04 -7.72 -12.95
N ALA A 17 13.30 -7.37 -12.64
CA ALA A 17 13.78 -7.16 -11.28
C ALA A 17 14.53 -5.82 -11.18
N LYS A 18 13.90 -4.82 -10.56
CA LYS A 18 14.44 -3.46 -10.39
C LYS A 18 14.22 -2.97 -8.97
N THR A 19 15.04 -2.01 -8.54
CA THR A 19 14.87 -1.32 -7.26
C THR A 19 13.84 -0.20 -7.37
N VAL A 20 13.11 0.06 -6.28
CA VAL A 20 12.31 1.28 -6.13
C VAL A 20 13.13 2.33 -5.36
N SER A 21 13.09 3.58 -5.81
CA SER A 21 13.78 4.68 -5.14
C SER A 21 13.03 5.10 -3.87
N LEU A 22 13.77 5.53 -2.85
CA LEU A 22 13.18 6.16 -1.66
C LEU A 22 12.63 7.55 -1.99
N PRO A 23 11.55 8.00 -1.33
CA PRO A 23 11.03 9.35 -1.50
C PRO A 23 12.01 10.38 -0.93
N SER A 24 12.13 11.54 -1.59
CA SER A 24 12.91 12.69 -1.11
C SER A 24 12.09 13.65 -0.23
N SER A 25 10.76 13.54 -0.27
CA SER A 25 9.82 14.30 0.54
C SER A 25 8.53 13.51 0.72
N CYS A 26 7.75 13.84 1.77
CA CYS A 26 6.43 13.25 1.96
C CYS A 26 5.49 13.65 0.81
N ALA A 27 4.64 12.71 0.39
CA ALA A 27 3.58 12.98 -0.56
C ALA A 27 2.39 13.69 0.11
N SER A 28 1.67 14.52 -0.64
CA SER A 28 0.50 15.26 -0.17
C SER A 28 -0.79 14.44 -0.32
N ALA A 29 -1.84 14.83 0.41
CA ALA A 29 -3.19 14.31 0.17
C ALA A 29 -3.61 14.53 -1.30
N GLY A 30 -4.31 13.54 -1.86
CA GLY A 30 -4.72 13.51 -3.27
C GLY A 30 -3.67 12.95 -4.23
N THR A 31 -2.41 12.75 -3.81
CA THR A 31 -1.42 12.06 -4.65
C THR A 31 -1.89 10.64 -4.95
N ASN A 32 -1.97 10.28 -6.23
CA ASN A 32 -2.36 8.94 -6.65
C ASN A 32 -1.17 7.98 -6.59
N CYS A 33 -1.37 6.81 -6.02
CA CYS A 33 -0.34 5.80 -5.80
C CYS A 33 -0.77 4.45 -6.37
N LEU A 34 0.20 3.65 -6.79
CA LEU A 34 -0.02 2.26 -7.19
C LEU A 34 0.22 1.33 -6.00
N ILE A 35 -0.82 0.61 -5.60
CA ILE A 35 -0.77 -0.46 -4.59
C ILE A 35 -0.83 -1.79 -5.34
N SER A 36 0.03 -2.75 -4.98
CA SER A 36 0.06 -4.06 -5.64
C SER A 36 0.36 -5.19 -4.66
N GLY A 37 -0.23 -6.37 -4.89
CA GLY A 37 0.01 -7.55 -4.07
C GLY A 37 -0.75 -8.79 -4.54
N TRP A 38 -0.52 -9.91 -3.85
CA TRP A 38 -1.21 -11.20 -4.02
C TRP A 38 -2.19 -11.49 -2.87
N GLY A 39 -2.60 -10.46 -2.14
CA GLY A 39 -3.52 -10.59 -1.02
C GLY A 39 -4.93 -11.01 -1.44
N ASN A 40 -5.76 -11.29 -0.43
CA ASN A 40 -7.17 -11.63 -0.58
C ASN A 40 -7.91 -10.58 -1.43
N THR A 41 -8.67 -10.99 -2.44
CA THR A 41 -9.47 -10.06 -3.27
C THR A 41 -10.96 -10.14 -2.97
N SER A 42 -11.38 -10.88 -1.94
CA SER A 42 -12.77 -10.94 -1.50
C SER A 42 -13.00 -10.05 -0.28
N SER A 43 -14.03 -9.20 -0.34
CA SER A 43 -14.46 -8.39 0.81
C SER A 43 -15.19 -9.21 1.88
N SER A 44 -15.66 -10.42 1.52
CA SER A 44 -16.24 -11.40 2.44
C SER A 44 -15.68 -12.80 2.16
N GLY A 45 -15.10 -13.43 3.16
CA GLY A 45 -14.40 -14.72 2.99
C GLY A 45 -13.00 -14.56 2.40
N SER A 46 -12.49 -15.61 1.75
CA SER A 46 -11.10 -15.66 1.31
C SER A 46 -10.97 -16.15 -0.13
N TYR A 47 -10.32 -15.36 -0.97
CA TYR A 47 -9.92 -15.71 -2.33
C TYR A 47 -8.56 -15.08 -2.66
N TYR A 48 -7.54 -15.92 -2.88
CA TYR A 48 -6.19 -15.49 -3.17
C TYR A 48 -5.88 -15.68 -4.67
N PRO A 49 -5.45 -14.64 -5.38
CA PRO A 49 -5.20 -14.70 -6.81
C PRO A 49 -3.82 -15.29 -7.13
N ASP A 50 -3.73 -16.05 -8.23
CA ASP A 50 -2.44 -16.52 -8.74
C ASP A 50 -1.59 -15.38 -9.33
N ASN A 51 -2.25 -14.38 -9.91
CA ASN A 51 -1.62 -13.25 -10.56
C ASN A 51 -1.55 -12.02 -9.64
N LEU A 52 -0.48 -11.24 -9.77
CA LEU A 52 -0.32 -9.96 -9.09
C LEU A 52 -1.51 -9.05 -9.43
N ARG A 53 -2.10 -8.43 -8.39
CA ARG A 53 -3.16 -7.43 -8.55
C ARG A 53 -2.60 -6.04 -8.30
N CYS A 54 -3.21 -5.07 -8.95
CA CYS A 54 -2.84 -3.66 -8.88
C CYS A 54 -4.09 -2.81 -8.65
N LEU A 55 -3.93 -1.74 -7.88
CA LEU A 55 -4.95 -0.76 -7.59
C LEU A 55 -4.31 0.63 -7.58
N ASP A 56 -4.84 1.55 -8.37
CA ASP A 56 -4.58 2.97 -8.21
C ASP A 56 -5.45 3.53 -7.09
N ALA A 57 -4.84 4.16 -6.10
CA ALA A 57 -5.52 4.73 -4.94
C ALA A 57 -4.91 6.08 -4.53
N PRO A 58 -5.74 7.08 -4.20
CA PRO A 58 -5.24 8.37 -3.71
C PRO A 58 -4.88 8.29 -2.22
N ILE A 59 -3.86 9.06 -1.82
CA ILE A 59 -3.62 9.39 -0.41
C ILE A 59 -4.79 10.24 0.10
N LEU A 60 -5.36 9.86 1.24
CA LEU A 60 -6.44 10.61 1.90
C LEU A 60 -5.88 11.71 2.80
N SER A 61 -6.71 12.71 3.12
CA SER A 61 -6.31 13.72 4.10
C SER A 61 -6.12 13.09 5.49
N ASP A 62 -5.22 13.67 6.29
CA ASP A 62 -5.00 13.27 7.69
C ASP A 62 -6.31 13.37 8.50
N SER A 63 -7.14 14.38 8.22
CA SER A 63 -8.47 14.53 8.83
C SER A 63 -9.40 13.35 8.54
N SER A 64 -9.51 12.92 7.28
CA SER A 64 -10.31 11.75 6.90
C SER A 64 -9.77 10.47 7.56
N CYS A 65 -8.45 10.28 7.56
CA CYS A 65 -7.80 9.12 8.16
C CYS A 65 -8.07 9.04 9.67
N ARG A 66 -7.90 10.14 10.41
CA ARG A 66 -8.19 10.20 11.86
C ARG A 66 -9.67 10.06 12.19
N ASN A 67 -10.56 10.54 11.33
CA ASN A 67 -12.00 10.36 11.51
C ASN A 67 -12.42 8.90 11.32
N SER A 68 -11.82 8.19 10.37
CA SER A 68 -12.07 6.76 10.14
C SER A 68 -11.48 5.86 11.23
N TYR A 69 -10.35 6.27 11.84
CA TYR A 69 -9.68 5.51 12.89
C TYR A 69 -9.34 6.38 14.12
N PRO A 70 -10.34 6.79 14.92
CA PRO A 70 -10.14 7.71 16.04
C PRO A 70 -9.13 7.20 17.08
N GLY A 71 -8.08 7.98 17.33
CA GLY A 71 -7.04 7.67 18.31
C GLY A 71 -6.02 6.60 17.89
N GLN A 72 -6.11 6.08 16.67
CA GLN A 72 -5.23 4.99 16.19
C GLN A 72 -4.15 5.46 15.21
N ILE A 73 -4.33 6.62 14.55
CA ILE A 73 -3.39 7.14 13.56
C ILE A 73 -2.28 7.98 14.21
N THR A 74 -1.03 7.61 13.95
CA THR A 74 0.17 8.33 14.38
C THR A 74 0.77 9.17 13.24
N SER A 75 1.75 10.02 13.53
CA SER A 75 2.47 10.81 12.49
C SER A 75 3.30 9.95 11.53
N ASN A 76 3.51 8.67 11.84
CA ASN A 76 4.26 7.72 11.01
C ASN A 76 3.33 6.87 10.11
N MET A 77 2.04 7.24 10.01
CA MET A 77 0.99 6.53 9.29
C MET A 77 0.23 7.51 8.39
N PHE A 78 -0.32 7.00 7.30
CA PHE A 78 -1.26 7.72 6.44
C PHE A 78 -2.29 6.73 5.88
N CYS A 79 -3.43 7.22 5.41
CA CYS A 79 -4.44 6.41 4.74
C CYS A 79 -4.38 6.65 3.22
N ALA A 80 -4.64 5.60 2.45
CA ALA A 80 -4.85 5.68 1.01
C ALA A 80 -6.03 4.77 0.64
N GLY A 81 -6.86 5.18 -0.33
CA GLY A 81 -8.02 4.40 -0.73
C GLY A 81 -9.25 5.26 -1.02
N PHE A 82 -10.43 4.65 -0.85
CA PHE A 82 -11.71 5.24 -1.23
C PHE A 82 -12.70 5.12 -0.07
N LEU A 83 -13.26 6.25 0.38
CA LEU A 83 -14.20 6.28 1.51
C LEU A 83 -15.52 5.53 1.21
N ASP A 84 -15.89 5.41 -0.07
CA ASP A 84 -17.06 4.65 -0.52
C ASP A 84 -16.83 3.12 -0.46
N GLY A 85 -15.60 2.68 -0.15
CA GLY A 85 -15.23 1.27 -0.07
C GLY A 85 -15.10 0.59 -1.44
N GLY A 86 -15.10 -0.75 -1.42
CA GLY A 86 -15.05 -1.61 -2.62
C GLY A 86 -13.67 -1.77 -3.27
N LYS A 87 -12.69 -0.94 -2.91
CA LYS A 87 -11.30 -1.01 -3.41
C LYS A 87 -10.32 -0.72 -2.27
N ASP A 88 -9.53 -1.71 -1.90
CA ASP A 88 -8.50 -1.58 -0.87
C ASP A 88 -7.45 -2.70 -1.05
N SER A 89 -6.33 -2.56 -0.34
CA SER A 89 -5.47 -3.67 0.05
C SER A 89 -6.21 -4.64 0.99
N CYS A 90 -5.69 -5.86 1.12
CA CYS A 90 -6.27 -6.87 2.00
C CYS A 90 -5.18 -7.83 2.52
N GLN A 91 -5.56 -8.85 3.30
CA GLN A 91 -4.60 -9.77 3.93
C GLN A 91 -3.73 -10.49 2.90
N GLY A 92 -2.41 -10.50 3.13
CA GLY A 92 -1.39 -11.14 2.29
C GLY A 92 0.00 -10.61 2.56
#